data_AF-A0A2D3W2G8-F1
#
_entry.id   AF-A0A2D3W2G8-F1
#
_cell.length_a   1.000
_cell.length_b   1.000
_cell.length_c   1.000
_cell.angle_alpha   90.00
_cell.angle_beta   90.00
_cell.angle_gamma   90.00
#
_symmetry.space_group_name_H-M   'P 1'
#
loop_
_entity.id
_entity.type
_entity.pdbx_description
1 polymer ?
#
loop_
_entity_poly.entity_id
_entity_poly.type
_entity_poly.pdbx_seq_one_letter_code
_entity_poly.pdbx_strand_id
1 'polypeptide(L)'
;MKDFIDNGIKKIEEGVDTISSSYEKHIRKSAIEAVEKRLELEKINKDEVSEEDFEAMVNDETKEIKAKYSKRVSQGLLAIMGIDFLLG
;
A
#
# COMPACT_ATOMS: atom_id res chain seq x y z
N MET A 1 -8.27 36.29 -2.03
CA MET A 1 -9.18 35.11 -2.09
C MET A 1 -8.56 33.97 -2.91
N LYS A 2 -7.89 34.27 -4.03
CA LYS A 2 -7.09 33.30 -4.81
C LYS A 2 -5.97 32.63 -3.97
N ASP A 3 -5.25 33.43 -3.18
CA ASP A 3 -4.12 32.93 -2.37
C ASP A 3 -4.51 31.98 -1.24
N PHE A 4 -5.76 32.05 -0.76
CA PHE A 4 -6.25 31.17 0.31
C PHE A 4 -6.63 29.79 -0.24
N ILE A 5 -7.13 29.76 -1.48
CA ILE A 5 -7.47 28.54 -2.21
C ILE A 5 -6.18 27.85 -2.69
N ASP A 6 -5.24 28.61 -3.28
CA ASP A 6 -3.96 28.06 -3.76
C ASP A 6 -3.10 27.50 -2.63
N ASN A 7 -3.08 28.14 -1.46
CA ASN A 7 -2.39 27.62 -0.27
C ASN A 7 -3.11 26.41 0.36
N GLY A 8 -4.44 26.34 0.24
CA GLY A 8 -5.21 25.17 0.66
C GLY A 8 -4.94 23.96 -0.22
N ILE A 9 -4.90 24.15 -1.55
CA ILE A 9 -4.58 23.13 -2.53
C ILE A 9 -3.15 22.63 -2.32
N LYS A 10 -2.16 23.52 -2.17
CA LYS A 10 -0.76 23.13 -1.90
C LYS A 10 -0.60 22.32 -0.62
N LYS A 11 -1.28 22.68 0.47
CA LYS A 11 -1.21 21.91 1.72
C LYS A 11 -1.87 20.54 1.60
N ILE A 12 -2.92 20.43 0.79
CA ILE A 12 -3.55 19.15 0.48
C ILE A 12 -2.62 18.31 -0.40
N GLU A 13 -2.00 18.89 -1.43
CA GLU A 13 -1.01 18.19 -2.28
C GLU A 13 0.21 17.74 -1.48
N GLU A 14 0.83 18.62 -0.68
CA GLU A 14 1.97 18.29 0.19
C GLU A 14 1.59 17.24 1.25
N GLY A 15 0.37 17.32 1.79
CA GLY A 15 -0.18 16.33 2.72
C GLY A 15 -0.43 14.99 2.05
N VAL A 16 -0.98 14.98 0.84
CA VAL A 16 -1.23 13.79 0.01
C VAL A 16 0.09 13.15 -0.40
N ASP A 17 1.09 13.92 -0.80
CA ASP A 17 2.43 13.42 -1.15
C ASP A 17 3.16 12.86 0.08
N THR A 18 3.03 13.50 1.24
CA THR A 18 3.61 13.01 2.50
C THR A 18 2.92 11.71 2.94
N ILE A 19 1.59 11.65 2.88
CA ILE A 19 0.80 10.45 3.18
C ILE A 19 1.11 9.34 2.19
N SER A 20 1.19 9.67 0.90
CA SER A 20 1.58 8.74 -0.17
C SER A 20 2.97 8.17 0.12
N SER A 21 3.96 9.01 0.45
CA SER A 21 5.31 8.53 0.77
C SER A 21 5.36 7.67 2.04
N SER A 22 4.56 7.98 3.06
CA SER A 22 4.51 7.22 4.30
C SER A 22 3.82 5.87 4.11
N TYR A 23 2.71 5.88 3.36
CA TYR A 23 1.97 4.68 2.97
C TYR A 23 2.82 3.76 2.10
N GLU A 24 3.51 4.29 1.09
CA GLU A 24 4.40 3.51 0.25
C GLU A 24 5.60 2.96 1.01
N LYS A 25 6.21 3.74 1.92
CA LYS A 25 7.25 3.24 2.83
C LYS A 25 6.73 2.11 3.72
N HIS A 26 5.53 2.27 4.28
CA HIS A 26 4.92 1.23 5.11
C HIS A 26 4.66 -0.05 4.32
N ILE A 27 4.11 0.06 3.10
CA ILE A 27 3.89 -1.11 2.24
C ILE A 27 5.21 -1.79 1.91
N ARG A 28 6.22 -1.02 1.47
CA ARG A 28 7.52 -1.59 1.11
C ARG A 28 8.19 -2.28 2.30
N LYS A 29 8.12 -1.68 3.49
CA LYS A 29 8.62 -2.32 4.72
C LYS A 29 7.88 -3.63 5.02
N SER A 30 6.56 -3.63 4.91
CA SER A 30 5.73 -4.83 5.13
C SER A 30 6.03 -5.92 4.09
N ALA A 31 6.31 -5.52 2.85
CA ALA A 31 6.71 -6.42 1.77
C ALA A 31 8.07 -7.06 2.05
N ILE A 32 9.06 -6.28 2.50
CA ILE A 32 10.38 -6.81 2.90
C ILE A 32 10.24 -7.82 4.04
N GLU A 33 9.52 -7.47 5.11
CA GLU A 33 9.29 -8.38 6.25
C GLU A 33 8.59 -9.68 5.82
N ALA A 34 7.63 -9.58 4.90
CA ALA A 34 6.91 -10.75 4.37
C ALA A 34 7.80 -11.64 3.50
N VAL A 35 8.65 -11.05 2.64
CA VAL A 35 9.62 -11.79 1.81
C VAL A 35 10.67 -12.46 2.69
N GLU A 36 11.25 -11.76 3.67
CA GLU A 36 12.21 -12.34 4.61
C GLU A 36 11.61 -13.52 5.37
N LYS A 37 10.38 -13.36 5.88
CA LYS A 37 9.66 -14.45 6.54
C LYS A 37 9.38 -15.64 5.61
N ARG A 38 9.08 -15.40 4.33
CA ARG A 38 8.91 -16.50 3.34
C ARG A 38 10.21 -17.25 3.11
N LEU A 39 11.32 -16.53 2.93
CA LEU A 39 12.66 -17.14 2.79
C LEU A 39 13.03 -17.97 4.02
N GLU A 40 12.76 -17.47 5.23
CA GLU A 40 12.96 -18.21 6.48
C GLU A 40 12.11 -19.49 6.55
N LEU A 41 10.83 -19.42 6.17
CA LEU A 41 9.92 -20.57 6.14
C LEU A 41 10.35 -21.64 5.13
N GLU A 42 10.87 -21.20 3.98
CA GLU A 42 11.38 -22.06 2.92
C GLU A 42 12.83 -22.55 3.20
N LYS A 43 13.44 -22.09 4.31
CA LYS A 43 14.84 -22.38 4.68
C LYS A 43 15.85 -21.96 3.60
N ILE A 44 15.51 -20.92 2.84
CA ILE A 44 16.39 -20.32 1.85
C ILE A 44 17.21 -19.25 2.57
N ASN A 45 18.53 -19.33 2.46
CA ASN A 45 19.38 -18.29 3.01
C ASN A 45 19.26 -17.03 2.13
N LYS A 46 18.99 -15.88 2.73
CA LYS A 46 18.93 -14.60 2.03
C LYS A 46 20.22 -14.29 1.27
N ASP A 47 21.37 -14.75 1.77
CA ASP A 47 22.67 -14.57 1.11
C ASP A 47 22.81 -15.37 -0.19
N GLU A 48 21.94 -16.37 -0.41
CA GLU A 48 21.88 -17.17 -1.63
C GLU A 48 20.92 -16.57 -2.66
N VAL A 49 20.13 -15.55 -2.27
CA VAL A 49 19.22 -14.84 -3.16
C VAL A 49 19.95 -13.63 -3.73
N SER A 50 19.95 -13.48 -5.05
CA SER A 50 20.54 -12.29 -5.68
C SER A 50 19.77 -11.04 -5.27
N GLU A 51 20.44 -9.89 -5.24
CA GLU A 51 19.79 -8.62 -4.91
C GLU A 51 18.65 -8.30 -5.88
N GLU A 52 18.80 -8.65 -7.16
CA GLU A 52 17.78 -8.47 -8.20
C GLU A 52 16.55 -9.36 -7.94
N ASP A 53 16.76 -10.63 -7.58
CA ASP A 53 15.68 -11.56 -7.27
C ASP A 53 14.95 -11.15 -5.99
N PHE A 54 15.69 -10.73 -4.97
CA PHE A 54 15.10 -10.24 -3.72
C PHE A 54 14.24 -9.00 -3.97
N GLU A 55 14.73 -8.04 -4.76
CA GLU A 55 13.97 -6.85 -5.10
C GLU A 55 12.73 -7.18 -5.95
N ALA A 56 12.81 -8.16 -6.85
CA ALA A 56 11.67 -8.65 -7.61
C ALA A 56 10.59 -9.24 -6.69
N MET A 57 10.99 -10.06 -5.71
CA MET A 57 10.08 -10.62 -4.70
C MET A 57 9.41 -9.51 -3.87
N VAL A 58 10.16 -8.52 -3.42
CA VAL A 58 9.64 -7.37 -2.65
C VAL A 58 8.65 -6.55 -3.49
N ASN A 59 8.92 -6.37 -4.77
CA ASN A 59 8.04 -5.64 -5.69
C ASN A 59 6.71 -6.38 -5.91
N ASP A 60 6.77 -7.70 -6.09
CA ASP A 60 5.56 -8.51 -6.27
C ASP A 60 4.72 -8.55 -4.99
N GLU A 61 5.35 -8.68 -3.82
CA GLU A 61 4.65 -8.59 -2.54
C GLU A 61 4.04 -7.20 -2.30
N THR A 62 4.75 -6.14 -2.72
CA THR A 62 4.24 -4.76 -2.66
C THR A 62 2.97 -4.60 -3.49
N LYS A 63 2.93 -5.16 -4.71
CA LYS A 63 1.72 -5.17 -5.55
C LYS A 63 0.59 -5.95 -4.89
N GLU A 64 0.89 -7.10 -4.30
CA GLU A 64 -0.10 -7.94 -3.62
C GLU A 64 -0.74 -7.21 -2.42
N ILE A 65 0.07 -6.55 -1.60
CA ILE A 65 -0.40 -5.75 -0.45
C ILE A 65 -1.28 -4.58 -0.94
N LYS A 66 -0.84 -3.83 -1.96
CA LYS A 66 -1.64 -2.75 -2.56
C LYS A 66 -2.98 -3.28 -3.09
N ALA A 67 -2.99 -4.44 -3.76
CA ALA A 67 -4.21 -5.07 -4.27
C ALA A 67 -5.16 -5.51 -3.14
N LYS A 68 -4.63 -6.07 -2.05
CA LYS A 68 -5.43 -6.45 -0.86
C LYS A 68 -6.10 -5.23 -0.23
N TYR A 69 -5.39 -4.10 -0.11
CA TYR A 69 -5.99 -2.87 0.40
C TYR A 69 -7.09 -2.35 -0.53
N SER A 70 -6.84 -2.29 -1.84
CA SER A 70 -7.86 -1.90 -2.81
C SER A 70 -9.10 -2.79 -2.72
N LYS A 71 -8.93 -4.12 -2.62
CA LYS A 71 -10.04 -5.06 -2.45
C LYS A 71 -10.85 -4.79 -1.18
N ARG A 72 -10.18 -4.55 -0.04
CA ARG A 72 -10.87 -4.23 1.24
C ARG A 72 -11.65 -2.92 1.15
N VAL A 73 -11.10 -1.90 0.51
CA VAL A 73 -11.79 -0.62 0.28
C VAL A 73 -13.02 -0.83 -0.58
N SER A 74 -12.89 -1.55 -1.70
CA SER A 74 -14.02 -1.87 -2.59
C SER A 74 -15.09 -2.69 -1.89
N GLN A 75 -14.71 -3.67 -1.06
CA GLN A 75 -15.65 -4.44 -0.24
C GLN A 75 -16.39 -3.58 0.78
N GLY A 76 -15.69 -2.65 1.46
CA GLY A 76 -16.31 -1.71 2.38
C GLY A 76 -17.32 -0.78 1.67
N LEU A 77 -16.95 -0.25 0.51
CA LEU A 77 -17.84 0.59 -0.29
C LEU A 77 -19.08 -0.18 -0.75
N LEU A 78 -18.91 -1.42 -1.24
CA LEU A 78 -20.02 -2.29 -1.65
C LEU A 78 -20.94 -2.63 -0.47
N ALA A 79 -20.38 -2.88 0.72
CA ALA A 79 -21.17 -3.14 1.92
C ALA A 79 -22.01 -1.91 2.32
N ILE A 80 -21.45 -0.70 2.23
CA ILE A 80 -22.19 0.54 2.50
C ILE A 80 -23.32 0.72 1.47
N MET A 81 -23.03 0.57 0.17
CA MET A 81 -24.07 0.69 -0.87
C MET A 81 -25.16 -0.38 -0.74
N GLY A 82 -24.79 -1.60 -0.32
CA GLY A 82 -25.76 -2.67 -0.04
C GLY A 82 -26.66 -2.37 1.16
N ILE A 83 -26.11 -1.73 2.21
CA ILE A 83 -26.90 -1.26 3.36
C ILE A 83 -27.82 -0.11 2.93
N ASP A 84 -27.33 0.84 2.14
CA ASP A 84 -28.11 1.97 1.63
C ASP A 84 -29.25 1.51 0.70
N PHE A 85 -29.01 0.48 -0.12
CA PHE A 85 -30.03 -0.17 -0.95
C PHE A 85 -31.09 -0.94 -0.12
N LEU A 86 -30.72 -1.52 1.03
CA LEU A 86 -31.64 -2.26 1.90
C LEU A 86 -32.46 -1.37 2.83
N LEU A 87 -31.96 -0.18 3.17
CA LEU A 87 -32.62 0.79 4.06
C LEU A 87 -33.36 1.89 3.29
N GLY A 88 -33.29 1.89 1.96
CA GLY A 88 -34.01 2.76 1.04
C GLY A 88 -35.40 2.25 0.66
#